data_AF-A0A1Z3CEG1-F1
#
_entry.id   AF-A0A1Z3CEG1-F1
#
_cell.length_a   1.000
_cell.length_b   1.000
_cell.length_c   1.000
_cell.angle_alpha   90.00
_cell.angle_beta   90.00
_cell.angle_gamma   90.00
#
_symmetry.space_group_name_H-M   'P 1'
#
loop_
_entity.id
_entity.type
_entity.pdbx_description
1 polymer ?
#
loop_
_entity_poly.entity_id
_entity_poly.type
_entity_poly.pdbx_seq_one_letter_code
_entity_poly.pdbx_strand_id
1 'polypeptide(L)'
;MEKKTENLVDDILNDFTKKNPDFEIIDAKYGSDNGIDHMLKNKKTGELWILDSKQMSEKSITYEGGAVKLSKDGAGGNIQLSSEWVNSVAGKKTLNETAKKELEKAIKTQNYKTGIVALDKKTGDLIVAPIEITPKKSKK
;
A
#
# COMPACT_ATOMS: atom_id res chain seq x y z
N MET A 1 20.21 15.74 -0.25
CA MET A 1 18.99 15.31 -0.95
C MET A 1 18.31 14.29 -0.06
N GLU A 2 17.12 14.61 0.44
CA GLU A 2 16.31 13.67 1.21
C GLU A 2 15.77 12.60 0.24
N LYS A 3 16.13 11.32 0.43
CA LYS A 3 15.51 10.24 -0.35
C LYS A 3 14.01 10.23 -0.01
N LYS A 4 13.13 10.29 -1.02
CA LYS A 4 11.69 10.02 -0.82
C LYS A 4 11.54 8.65 -0.16
N THR A 5 10.65 8.53 0.82
CA THR A 5 10.38 7.25 1.54
C THR A 5 10.15 6.10 0.57
N GLU A 6 9.41 6.36 -0.50
CA GLU A 6 9.14 5.43 -1.60
C GLU A 6 10.41 4.78 -2.19
N ASN A 7 11.49 5.56 -2.41
CA ASN A 7 12.74 5.02 -2.97
C ASN A 7 13.44 4.06 -2.00
N LEU A 8 13.32 4.31 -0.68
CA LEU A 8 13.88 3.39 0.31
C LEU A 8 13.04 2.11 0.39
N VAL A 9 11.71 2.23 0.27
CA VAL A 9 10.82 1.07 0.18
C VAL A 9 11.12 0.25 -1.07
N ASP A 10 11.37 0.89 -2.22
CA ASP A 10 11.81 0.24 -3.45
C ASP A 10 13.09 -0.59 -3.21
N ASP A 11 14.12 0.02 -2.62
CA ASP A 11 15.39 -0.66 -2.29
C ASP A 11 15.15 -1.91 -1.41
N ILE A 12 14.29 -1.78 -0.38
CA ILE A 12 14.01 -2.86 0.57
C ILE A 12 13.18 -3.98 -0.05
N LEU A 13 12.14 -3.66 -0.82
CA LEU A 13 11.33 -4.66 -1.52
C LEU A 13 12.16 -5.40 -2.58
N ASN A 14 13.07 -4.71 -3.26
CA ASN A 14 14.01 -5.32 -4.19
C ASN A 14 14.93 -6.34 -3.47
N ASP A 15 15.49 -5.97 -2.32
CA ASP A 15 16.34 -6.90 -1.56
C ASP A 15 15.55 -8.06 -0.93
N PHE A 16 14.31 -7.81 -0.50
CA PHE A 16 13.40 -8.84 -0.03
C PHE A 16 13.11 -9.87 -1.12
N THR A 17 12.75 -9.45 -2.33
CA THR A 17 12.42 -10.37 -3.44
C THR A 17 13.62 -11.14 -3.98
N LYS A 18 14.84 -10.58 -3.94
CA LYS A 18 16.07 -11.33 -4.22
C LYS A 18 16.28 -12.50 -3.25
N LYS A 19 15.97 -12.31 -1.96
CA LYS A 19 16.09 -13.35 -0.92
C LYS A 19 14.89 -14.29 -0.88
N ASN A 20 13.74 -13.84 -1.38
CA ASN A 20 12.47 -14.56 -1.36
C ASN A 20 11.91 -14.63 -2.80
N PRO A 21 12.46 -15.51 -3.65
CA PRO A 21 12.13 -15.55 -5.08
C PRO A 21 10.70 -16.01 -5.37
N ASP A 22 9.94 -16.43 -4.35
CA ASP A 22 8.51 -16.70 -4.45
C ASP A 22 7.69 -15.41 -4.54
N PHE A 23 8.26 -14.26 -4.19
CA PHE A 23 7.61 -12.97 -4.31
C PHE A 23 8.08 -12.20 -5.55
N GLU A 24 7.16 -11.44 -6.14
CA GLU A 24 7.44 -10.52 -7.24
C GLU A 24 6.82 -9.14 -6.98
N ILE A 25 7.55 -8.09 -7.34
CA ILE A 25 7.01 -6.72 -7.33
C ILE A 25 6.26 -6.51 -8.64
N ILE A 26 5.03 -6.05 -8.54
CA ILE A 26 4.22 -5.60 -9.67
C ILE A 26 4.28 -4.08 -9.65
N ASP A 27 4.76 -3.48 -10.74
CA ASP A 27 4.66 -2.05 -10.93
C ASP A 27 3.18 -1.67 -11.00
N ALA A 28 2.74 -0.76 -10.12
CA ALA A 28 1.36 -0.35 -9.96
C ALA A 28 1.19 1.17 -10.06
N LYS A 29 2.27 1.91 -10.34
CA LYS A 29 2.25 3.38 -10.36
C LYS A 29 1.41 3.87 -11.55
N TYR A 30 0.61 4.91 -11.33
CA TYR A 30 -0.14 5.55 -12.41
C TYR A 30 -0.36 7.05 -12.18
N GLY A 31 -0.13 7.85 -13.23
CA GLY A 31 -0.35 9.31 -13.22
C GLY A 31 0.43 10.05 -12.12
N SER A 32 0.32 11.37 -12.06
CA SER A 32 0.99 12.22 -11.07
C SER A 32 0.70 11.76 -9.63
N ASP A 33 1.62 11.05 -8.97
CA ASP A 33 1.67 10.67 -7.54
C ASP A 33 0.33 10.23 -6.90
N ASN A 34 -0.57 9.56 -7.64
CA ASN A 34 -1.89 9.19 -7.15
C ASN A 34 -2.17 7.70 -7.40
N GLY A 35 -1.76 6.81 -6.51
CA GLY A 35 -1.99 5.38 -6.71
C GLY A 35 -1.57 4.48 -5.55
N ILE A 36 -1.48 3.19 -5.84
CA ILE A 36 -0.83 2.20 -5.00
C ILE A 36 0.68 2.37 -5.23
N ASP A 37 1.47 2.57 -4.17
CA ASP A 37 2.91 2.77 -4.31
C ASP A 37 3.60 1.47 -4.72
N HIS A 38 3.21 0.34 -4.11
CA HIS A 38 3.77 -0.97 -4.38
C HIS A 38 2.73 -2.08 -4.37
N MET A 39 2.86 -3.03 -5.30
CA MET A 39 2.15 -4.29 -5.26
C MET A 39 3.15 -5.43 -5.16
N LEU A 40 2.98 -6.31 -4.17
CA LEU A 40 3.87 -7.46 -3.95
C LEU A 40 3.05 -8.74 -3.99
N LYS A 41 3.36 -9.64 -4.92
CA LYS A 41 2.61 -10.87 -5.12
C LYS A 41 3.42 -12.09 -4.70
N ASN A 42 2.80 -12.97 -3.93
CA ASN A 42 3.31 -14.31 -3.70
C ASN A 42 2.92 -15.22 -4.88
N LYS A 43 3.90 -15.65 -5.68
CA LYS A 43 3.69 -16.48 -6.87
C LYS A 43 3.17 -17.88 -6.56
N LYS A 44 3.43 -18.41 -5.36
CA LYS A 44 2.98 -19.74 -4.94
C LYS A 44 1.51 -19.73 -4.51
N THR A 45 1.11 -18.74 -3.72
CA THR A 45 -0.25 -18.68 -3.14
C THR A 45 -1.19 -17.79 -3.95
N GLY A 46 -0.65 -16.92 -4.79
CA GLY A 46 -1.40 -15.85 -5.46
C GLY A 46 -1.83 -14.71 -4.54
N GLU A 47 -1.39 -14.69 -3.27
CA GLU A 47 -1.70 -13.62 -2.32
C GLU A 47 -1.07 -12.31 -2.80
N LEU A 48 -1.87 -11.26 -2.88
CA LEU A 48 -1.44 -9.94 -3.33
C LEU A 48 -1.40 -8.94 -2.17
N TRP A 49 -0.25 -8.33 -1.94
CA TRP A 49 -0.11 -7.22 -0.99
C TRP A 49 -0.17 -5.89 -1.72
N ILE A 50 -1.09 -5.04 -1.29
CA ILE A 50 -1.28 -3.67 -1.77
C ILE A 50 -0.70 -2.75 -0.71
N LEU A 51 0.43 -2.10 -1.04
CA LEU A 51 1.24 -1.36 -0.10
C LEU A 51 1.29 0.12 -0.46
N ASP A 52 1.22 0.94 0.58
CA ASP A 52 1.29 2.39 0.49
C ASP A 52 2.42 2.88 1.39
N SER A 53 3.35 3.64 0.82
CA SER A 53 4.56 4.11 1.49
C SER A 53 4.27 5.42 2.20
N LYS A 54 4.48 5.44 3.51
CA LYS A 54 4.15 6.59 4.35
C LYS A 54 5.35 7.04 5.16
N GLN A 55 5.57 8.35 5.20
CA GLN A 55 6.42 8.92 6.21
C GLN A 55 5.61 9.06 7.51
N MET A 56 6.18 8.63 8.64
CA MET A 56 5.57 8.91 9.93
C MET A 56 5.68 10.40 10.25
N SER A 57 4.63 10.98 10.83
CA SER A 57 4.69 12.33 11.36
C SER A 57 5.74 12.42 12.46
N GLU A 58 6.22 13.63 12.71
CA GLU A 58 6.96 13.89 13.94
C GLU A 58 6.10 13.51 15.15
N LYS A 59 6.78 13.10 16.23
CA LYS A 59 6.14 12.80 17.51
C LYS A 59 5.46 14.06 18.02
N SER A 60 4.26 13.90 18.56
CA SER A 60 3.58 14.96 19.29
C SER A 60 3.24 14.47 20.69
N ILE A 61 2.85 15.39 21.58
CA ILE A 61 2.30 15.04 22.91
C ILE A 61 1.16 14.00 22.81
N THR A 62 0.46 13.96 21.68
CA THR A 62 -0.66 13.05 21.43
C THR A 62 -0.21 11.71 20.83
N TYR A 63 0.92 11.67 20.12
CA TYR A 63 1.41 10.48 19.41
C TYR A 63 2.91 10.33 19.65
N GLU A 64 3.29 9.73 20.77
CA GLU A 64 4.70 9.51 21.15
C GLU A 64 5.47 8.62 20.16
N GLY A 65 4.78 7.88 19.28
CA GLY A 65 5.37 7.09 18.19
C GLY A 65 5.35 7.78 16.83
N GLY A 66 4.77 8.99 16.71
CA GLY A 66 4.36 9.56 15.43
C GLY A 66 3.07 8.90 14.92
N ALA A 67 2.52 9.41 13.82
CA ALA A 67 1.31 8.89 13.21
C ALA A 67 1.46 8.77 11.69
N VAL A 68 0.78 7.79 11.11
CA VAL A 68 0.60 7.69 9.66
C VAL A 68 -0.79 8.21 9.30
N LYS A 69 -0.84 9.07 8.28
CA LYS A 69 -2.10 9.61 7.76
C LYS A 69 -2.53 8.83 6.52
N LEU A 70 -3.72 8.24 6.58
CA LEU A 70 -4.43 7.73 5.42
C LEU A 70 -5.45 8.77 4.95
N SER A 71 -5.67 8.86 3.63
CA SER A 71 -6.74 9.72 3.11
C SER A 71 -8.10 9.18 3.54
N LYS A 72 -8.98 10.06 4.03
CA LYS A 72 -10.39 9.74 4.29
C LYS A 72 -11.26 9.88 3.03
N ASP A 73 -10.73 10.56 2.02
CA ASP A 73 -11.39 10.90 0.76
C ASP A 73 -10.44 10.50 -0.39
N GLY A 74 -10.14 9.21 -0.46
CA GLY A 74 -9.28 8.62 -1.48
C GLY A 74 -10.02 8.34 -2.79
N ALA A 75 -9.55 7.35 -3.55
CA ALA A 75 -10.20 6.93 -4.78
C ALA A 75 -11.68 6.56 -4.53
N GLY A 76 -12.57 7.20 -5.30
CA GLY A 76 -14.02 6.99 -5.17
C GLY A 76 -14.63 7.58 -3.90
N GLY A 77 -13.92 8.45 -3.18
CA GLY A 77 -14.37 9.04 -1.92
C GLY A 77 -14.25 8.11 -0.71
N ASN A 78 -13.44 7.06 -0.82
CA ASN A 78 -13.29 6.02 0.20
C ASN A 78 -12.02 6.21 1.04
N ILE A 79 -12.01 5.67 2.26
CA ILE A 79 -10.83 5.64 3.11
C ILE A 79 -9.73 4.84 2.40
N GLN A 80 -8.54 5.43 2.25
CA GLN A 80 -7.41 4.80 1.58
C GLN A 80 -7.09 3.44 2.20
N LEU A 81 -6.82 2.43 1.35
CA LEU A 81 -6.58 1.04 1.72
C LEU A 81 -7.79 0.28 2.32
N SER A 82 -9.00 0.87 2.33
CA SER A 82 -10.23 0.09 2.55
C SER A 82 -10.58 -0.75 1.33
N SER A 83 -11.42 -1.78 1.49
CA SER A 83 -11.88 -2.60 0.36
C SER A 83 -12.60 -1.79 -0.71
N GLU A 84 -13.40 -0.78 -0.33
CA GLU A 84 -14.08 0.12 -1.27
C GLU A 84 -13.09 0.99 -2.05
N TRP A 85 -12.01 1.45 -1.40
CA TRP A 85 -10.92 2.16 -2.07
C TRP A 85 -10.19 1.24 -3.06
N VAL A 86 -9.87 0.01 -2.66
CA VAL A 86 -9.22 -0.99 -3.54
C VAL A 86 -10.07 -1.25 -4.78
N ASN A 87 -11.39 -1.44 -4.62
CA ASN A 87 -12.33 -1.58 -5.73
C ASN A 87 -12.34 -0.34 -6.64
N SER A 88 -12.30 0.85 -6.05
CA SER A 88 -12.28 2.12 -6.79
C SER A 88 -10.99 2.31 -7.59
N VAL A 89 -9.85 1.86 -7.06
CA VAL A 89 -8.56 1.88 -7.76
C VAL A 89 -8.55 0.89 -8.93
N ALA A 90 -9.05 -0.34 -8.74
CA ALA A 90 -9.14 -1.33 -9.82
C ALA A 90 -9.94 -0.84 -11.04
N GLY A 91 -10.93 0.03 -10.81
CA GLY A 91 -11.71 0.68 -11.88
C GLY A 91 -11.02 1.83 -12.62
N LYS A 92 -9.84 2.29 -12.18
CA LYS A 92 -9.14 3.42 -12.81
C LYS A 92 -8.52 3.02 -14.15
N LYS A 93 -8.77 3.83 -15.19
CA LYS A 93 -8.19 3.65 -16.54
C LYS A 93 -6.68 3.85 -16.59
N THR A 94 -6.13 4.55 -15.59
CA THR A 94 -4.72 4.91 -15.51
C THR A 94 -3.85 3.79 -14.95
N LEU A 95 -4.42 2.84 -14.20
CA LEU A 95 -3.70 1.67 -13.69
C LEU A 95 -3.23 0.81 -14.85
N ASN A 96 -1.95 0.44 -14.87
CA ASN A 96 -1.42 -0.40 -15.94
C ASN A 96 -2.11 -1.77 -15.98
N GLU A 97 -2.11 -2.41 -17.16
CA GLU A 97 -2.90 -3.62 -17.39
C GLU A 97 -2.49 -4.80 -16.50
N THR A 98 -1.21 -4.95 -16.20
CA THR A 98 -0.69 -6.05 -15.37
C THR A 98 -1.17 -5.89 -13.92
N ALA A 99 -0.96 -4.73 -13.33
CA ALA A 99 -1.43 -4.41 -11.98
C ALA A 99 -2.95 -4.54 -11.89
N LYS A 100 -3.68 -4.04 -12.90
CA LYS A 100 -5.14 -4.16 -12.97
C LYS A 100 -5.61 -5.61 -12.96
N LYS A 101 -5.04 -6.47 -13.80
CA LYS A 101 -5.41 -7.90 -13.87
C LYS A 101 -5.17 -8.63 -12.55
N GLU A 102 -4.02 -8.41 -11.93
CA GLU A 102 -3.68 -9.03 -10.65
C GLU A 102 -4.59 -8.51 -9.52
N LEU A 103 -4.87 -7.21 -9.50
CA LEU A 103 -5.76 -6.59 -8.53
C LEU A 103 -7.20 -7.12 -8.65
N GLU A 104 -7.76 -7.16 -9.87
CA GLU A 104 -9.10 -7.69 -10.13
C GLU A 104 -9.22 -9.17 -9.72
N LYS A 105 -8.20 -9.98 -10.03
CA LYS A 105 -8.13 -11.39 -9.62
C LYS A 105 -8.11 -11.52 -8.10
N ALA A 106 -7.29 -10.73 -7.42
CA ALA A 106 -7.16 -10.78 -5.98
C ALA A 106 -8.43 -10.32 -5.25
N ILE A 107 -9.11 -9.27 -5.77
CA ILE A 107 -10.42 -8.83 -5.29
C ILE A 107 -11.46 -9.96 -5.44
N LYS A 108 -11.56 -10.56 -6.64
CA LYS A 108 -12.53 -11.63 -6.92
C LYS A 108 -12.33 -12.86 -6.03
N THR A 109 -11.07 -13.18 -5.72
CA THR A 109 -10.70 -14.33 -4.88
C THR A 109 -10.59 -13.99 -3.40
N GLN A 110 -10.75 -12.71 -3.04
CA GLN A 110 -10.47 -12.19 -1.70
C GLN A 110 -9.08 -12.56 -1.16
N ASN A 111 -8.11 -12.73 -2.07
CA ASN A 111 -6.75 -13.15 -1.76
C ASN A 111 -5.78 -11.96 -1.83
N TYR A 112 -6.08 -10.92 -1.06
CA TYR A 112 -5.21 -9.75 -0.93
C TYR A 112 -5.14 -9.25 0.50
N LYS A 113 -4.07 -8.52 0.80
CA LYS A 113 -3.90 -7.74 2.02
C LYS A 113 -3.55 -6.31 1.65
N THR A 114 -4.00 -5.36 2.46
CA THR A 114 -3.51 -3.99 2.41
C THR A 114 -2.52 -3.77 3.55
N GLY A 115 -1.51 -2.93 3.30
CA GLY A 115 -0.49 -2.65 4.30
C GLY A 115 0.13 -1.27 4.12
N ILE A 116 0.68 -0.76 5.21
CA ILE A 116 1.48 0.45 5.22
C ILE A 116 2.93 0.02 5.32
N VAL A 117 3.78 0.64 4.50
CA VAL A 117 5.21 0.61 4.69
C VAL A 117 5.64 1.99 5.19
N ALA A 118 6.19 2.06 6.39
CA ALA A 118 6.57 3.33 7.00
C ALA A 118 8.06 3.37 7.38
N LEU A 119 8.70 4.50 7.10
CA LEU A 119 10.06 4.80 7.55
C LEU A 119 10.01 5.66 8.81
N ASP A 120 10.56 5.17 9.91
CA ASP A 120 10.92 6.01 11.04
C ASP A 120 12.25 6.72 10.73
N LYS A 121 12.20 8.03 10.43
CA LYS A 121 13.40 8.80 10.09
C LYS A 121 14.36 8.99 11.27
N LYS A 122 13.91 8.77 12.50
CA LYS A 122 14.74 8.91 13.69
C LYS A 122 15.57 7.65 13.94
N THR A 123 14.97 6.48 13.81
CA THR A 123 15.68 5.20 14.02
C THR A 123 16.28 4.63 12.74
N GLY A 124 15.71 5.00 11.59
CA GLY A 124 16.01 4.37 10.30
C GLY A 124 15.24 3.06 10.07
N ASP A 125 14.33 2.68 10.97
CA ASP A 125 13.60 1.43 10.87
C ASP A 125 12.51 1.49 9.79
N LEU A 126 12.38 0.39 9.05
CA LEU A 126 11.25 0.15 8.17
C LEU A 126 10.19 -0.68 8.88
N ILE A 127 8.99 -0.16 8.98
CA ILE A 127 7.83 -0.83 9.55
C ILE A 127 6.91 -1.27 8.41
N VAL A 128 6.64 -2.57 8.30
CA VAL A 128 5.61 -3.10 7.39
C VAL A 128 4.48 -3.64 8.24
N ALA A 129 3.32 -3.01 8.17
CA ALA A 129 2.15 -3.39 8.97
C ALA A 129 0.95 -3.68 8.06
N PRO A 130 0.37 -4.89 8.11
CA PRO A 130 -0.94 -5.11 7.50
C PRO A 130 -1.96 -4.24 8.21
N ILE A 131 -2.92 -3.70 7.46
CA ILE A 131 -4.01 -2.93 8.03
C ILE A 131 -5.34 -3.52 7.57
N GLU A 132 -6.31 -3.53 8.47
CA GLU A 132 -7.69 -3.86 8.14
C GLU A 132 -8.55 -2.66 8.50
N ILE A 133 -9.15 -2.05 7.47
CA ILE A 133 -10.05 -0.92 7.65
C ILE A 133 -11.46 -1.43 7.50
N THR A 134 -12.17 -1.55 8.62
CA THR A 134 -13.60 -1.82 8.63
C THR A 134 -14.33 -0.48 8.74
N PRO A 135 -14.84 0.12 7.65
CA PRO A 135 -15.64 1.33 7.77
C PRO A 135 -16.85 1.06 8.67
N LYS A 136 -17.07 1.92 9.67
CA LYS A 136 -18.32 1.88 10.44
C LYS A 136 -19.46 2.13 9.46
N LYS A 137 -20.34 1.14 9.27
CA LYS A 137 -21.63 1.35 8.60
C LYS A 137 -22.35 2.46 9.36
N SER A 138 -22.46 3.66 8.78
CA SER A 138 -23.36 4.67 9.29
C SER A 138 -24.77 4.09 9.21
N LYS A 139 -25.41 3.88 10.36
CA LYS A 139 -26.86 3.64 10.38
C LYS A 139 -27.50 4.87 9.72
N LYS A 140 -28.14 4.67 8.57
CA LYS A 140 -29.03 5.66 7.96
C LYS A 140 -30.18 5.96 8.90
#